data_AF-A0A367L3I9-F1
#
_entry.id   AF-A0A367L3I9-F1
#
_cell.length_a   1.000
_cell.length_b   1.000
_cell.length_c   1.000
_cell.angle_alpha   90.00
_cell.angle_beta   90.00
_cell.angle_gamma   90.00
#
_symmetry.space_group_name_H-M   'P 1'
#
loop_
_entity.id
_entity.type
_entity.pdbx_description
1 polymer ?
#
loop_
_entity_poly.entity_id
_entity_poly.type
_entity_poly.pdbx_seq_one_letter_code
_entity_poly.pdbx_strand_id
1 'polypeptide(L)'
;FLPPPPRSQRLTTVSQQSRSGASSSSPVLPNTPLLLESAKLSPPILVQRIVSFDAGTKSPRRGNDMDDSKSGTRRRRSSSILQVYHEPPETLEQISDQAALPNLNADWTNAKGAWTIHIVVIVCLKIFYDVIPGVSNETSWTLTNMTYMFGSYLMFHYVRGVPFEFNSGAFDNLNMWEQIDNGAQYTPTKKFLLGVPIILFLLSTHYTHYDLAYFIINFLAVMAVIIPKLPFSHRMRFGLFSGPPEQ
;
A
#
# COMPACT_ATOMS: atom_id res chain seq x y z
N PHE A 1 -27.45 53.43 35.26
CA PHE A 1 -27.54 54.42 34.17
C PHE A 1 -27.39 53.67 32.85
N LEU A 2 -28.47 53.66 32.07
CA LEU A 2 -28.69 52.85 30.86
C LEU A 2 -27.93 53.39 29.63
N PRO A 3 -27.59 52.55 28.63
CA PRO A 3 -27.03 52.98 27.36
C PRO A 3 -28.11 53.50 26.39
N PRO A 4 -27.79 54.45 25.49
CA PRO A 4 -28.72 54.89 24.44
C PRO A 4 -28.75 53.95 23.21
N PRO A 5 -29.90 53.83 22.51
CA PRO A 5 -30.15 52.93 21.37
C PRO A 5 -29.83 53.56 19.97
N PRO A 6 -29.98 52.82 18.84
CA PRO A 6 -29.21 53.01 17.60
C PRO A 6 -29.88 53.90 16.53
N ARG A 7 -29.09 54.41 15.57
CA ARG A 7 -29.57 55.17 14.40
C ARG A 7 -30.01 54.25 13.25
N SER A 8 -31.29 54.36 12.89
CA SER A 8 -31.94 53.76 11.73
C SER A 8 -31.45 54.36 10.40
N GLN A 9 -31.09 53.50 9.44
CA GLN A 9 -30.91 53.88 8.04
C GLN A 9 -32.28 53.89 7.35
N ARG A 10 -32.63 55.02 6.73
CA ARG A 10 -33.89 55.20 6.00
C ARG A 10 -33.66 54.92 4.50
N LEU A 11 -34.50 54.03 3.97
CA LEU A 11 -34.69 53.70 2.57
C LEU A 11 -35.21 54.92 1.78
N THR A 12 -34.69 55.16 0.59
CA THR A 12 -35.40 55.92 -0.47
C THR A 12 -35.28 55.15 -1.78
N THR A 13 -36.44 54.73 -2.27
CA THR A 13 -36.67 54.10 -3.58
C THR A 13 -37.25 55.15 -4.52
N VAL A 14 -36.71 55.32 -5.73
CA VAL A 14 -37.47 55.83 -6.90
C VAL A 14 -37.00 55.10 -8.17
N SER A 15 -37.97 54.84 -9.03
CA SER A 15 -38.07 53.83 -10.09
C SER A 15 -37.59 54.29 -11.48
N GLN A 16 -37.22 53.28 -12.28
CA GLN A 16 -37.23 53.09 -13.74
C GLN A 16 -37.32 54.27 -14.72
N GLN A 17 -36.47 54.23 -15.76
CA GLN A 17 -36.94 54.33 -17.16
C GLN A 17 -36.00 53.62 -18.15
N SER A 18 -36.60 52.95 -19.14
CA SER A 18 -35.95 52.16 -20.20
C SER A 18 -35.42 53.02 -21.35
N ARG A 19 -34.44 52.49 -22.11
CA ARG A 19 -34.32 52.69 -23.57
C ARG A 19 -33.34 51.72 -24.20
N SER A 20 -33.83 51.01 -25.22
CA SER A 20 -33.11 50.20 -26.19
C SER A 20 -32.44 51.07 -27.27
N GLY A 21 -31.26 50.68 -27.74
CA GLY A 21 -30.61 51.25 -28.93
C GLY A 21 -29.43 50.37 -29.38
N ALA A 22 -29.50 49.88 -30.62
CA ALA A 22 -28.52 49.02 -31.27
C ALA A 22 -27.45 49.83 -32.02
N SER A 23 -26.20 49.34 -32.09
CA SER A 23 -25.37 49.29 -33.32
C SER A 23 -23.93 48.80 -33.06
N SER A 24 -23.58 47.72 -33.77
CA SER A 24 -22.31 47.45 -34.48
C SER A 24 -20.94 47.80 -33.85
N SER A 25 -20.16 46.75 -33.54
CA SER A 25 -18.71 46.72 -33.83
C SER A 25 -18.18 45.28 -33.75
N SER A 26 -17.66 44.80 -34.88
CA SER A 26 -17.06 43.48 -35.10
C SER A 26 -15.78 43.26 -34.27
N PRO A 27 -15.48 42.03 -33.82
CA PRO A 27 -14.12 41.65 -33.46
C PRO A 27 -13.41 40.92 -34.62
N VAL A 28 -12.17 41.33 -34.84
CA VAL A 28 -11.21 40.80 -35.82
C VAL A 28 -10.78 39.37 -35.44
N LEU A 29 -10.89 38.44 -36.39
CA LEU A 29 -10.31 37.10 -36.35
C LEU A 29 -8.80 37.15 -36.67
N PRO A 30 -7.95 36.36 -36.00
CA PRO A 30 -6.71 35.88 -36.59
C PRO A 30 -6.91 34.50 -37.22
N ASN A 31 -6.34 34.36 -38.42
CA ASN A 31 -6.41 33.21 -39.31
C ASN A 31 -5.84 31.91 -38.72
N THR A 32 -6.55 30.81 -39.01
CA THR A 32 -6.21 29.39 -38.85
C THR A 32 -4.97 28.98 -39.69
N PRO A 33 -4.32 27.83 -39.39
CA PRO A 33 -4.80 26.57 -39.96
C PRO A 33 -4.93 25.43 -38.95
N LEU A 34 -6.05 24.73 -39.08
CA LEU A 34 -6.31 23.40 -38.57
C LEU A 34 -5.24 22.43 -39.13
N LEU A 35 -4.44 21.84 -38.27
CA LEU A 35 -3.79 20.56 -38.56
C LEU A 35 -4.48 19.46 -37.76
N LEU A 36 -5.13 18.60 -38.52
CA LEU A 36 -5.70 17.33 -38.14
C LEU A 36 -4.56 16.40 -37.71
N GLU A 37 -4.15 16.43 -36.44
CA GLU A 37 -3.19 15.45 -35.91
C GLU A 37 -3.92 14.22 -35.36
N SER A 38 -4.10 13.28 -36.28
CA SER A 38 -4.32 11.85 -36.11
C SER A 38 -4.06 11.31 -34.69
N ALA A 39 -5.10 10.75 -34.08
CA ALA A 39 -4.98 9.83 -32.96
C ALA A 39 -4.06 8.65 -33.35
N LYS A 40 -2.83 8.65 -32.84
CA LYS A 40 -1.98 7.45 -32.80
C LYS A 40 -2.47 6.54 -31.68
N LEU A 41 -3.52 5.78 -31.98
CA LEU A 41 -3.83 4.53 -31.30
C LEU A 41 -2.74 3.52 -31.69
N SER A 42 -1.80 3.25 -30.79
CA SER A 42 -0.91 2.10 -30.94
C SER A 42 -1.73 0.82 -30.70
N PRO A 43 -1.77 -0.15 -31.63
CA PRO A 43 -2.33 -1.46 -31.33
C PRO A 43 -1.34 -2.23 -30.43
N PRO A 44 -1.82 -2.96 -29.40
CA PRO A 44 -0.97 -3.94 -28.73
C PRO A 44 -0.67 -5.07 -29.72
N ILE A 45 0.61 -5.27 -29.99
CA ILE A 45 1.12 -6.39 -30.79
C ILE A 45 0.74 -7.69 -30.05
N LEU A 46 -0.26 -8.39 -30.60
CA LEU A 46 -0.66 -9.73 -30.23
C LEU A 46 0.42 -10.72 -30.72
N VAL A 47 1.43 -11.02 -29.90
CA VAL A 47 2.29 -12.17 -30.15
C VAL A 47 1.55 -13.43 -29.70
N GLN A 48 0.68 -13.95 -30.56
CA GLN A 48 0.22 -15.34 -30.45
C GLN A 48 1.42 -16.26 -30.73
N ARG A 49 2.02 -16.80 -29.67
CA ARG A 49 2.95 -17.92 -29.79
C ARG A 49 2.12 -19.18 -30.07
N ILE A 50 1.99 -19.51 -31.35
CA ILE A 50 1.41 -20.78 -31.82
C ILE A 50 2.24 -21.92 -31.25
N VAL A 51 1.60 -22.77 -30.44
CA VAL A 51 2.16 -24.05 -29.98
C VAL A 51 1.86 -25.07 -31.07
N SER A 52 2.86 -25.43 -31.87
CA SER A 52 2.77 -26.53 -32.82
C SER A 52 2.70 -27.86 -32.05
N PHE A 53 1.60 -28.58 -32.19
CA PHE A 53 1.50 -29.98 -31.83
C PHE A 53 2.23 -30.82 -32.89
N ASP A 54 3.33 -31.46 -32.52
CA ASP A 54 3.96 -32.47 -33.36
C ASP A 54 3.38 -33.85 -33.02
N ALA A 55 2.56 -34.36 -33.93
CA ALA A 55 1.97 -35.69 -33.87
C ALA A 55 2.96 -36.72 -34.42
N GLY A 56 3.91 -37.15 -33.58
CA GLY A 56 4.88 -38.21 -33.90
C GLY A 56 4.35 -39.60 -33.54
N THR A 57 3.93 -40.35 -34.56
CA THR A 57 3.56 -41.77 -34.48
C THR A 57 4.77 -42.67 -34.22
N LYS A 58 4.62 -43.73 -33.40
CA LYS A 58 5.28 -45.05 -33.59
C LYS A 58 4.80 -46.15 -32.61
N SER A 59 4.66 -47.35 -33.20
CA SER A 59 4.06 -48.62 -32.76
C SER A 59 4.68 -49.33 -31.53
N PRO A 60 3.99 -50.36 -30.96
CA PRO A 60 4.40 -51.02 -29.73
C PRO A 60 5.46 -52.10 -29.97
N ARG A 61 6.41 -52.25 -29.04
CA ARG A 61 7.30 -53.42 -29.00
C ARG A 61 7.41 -53.97 -27.58
N ARG A 62 6.99 -55.22 -27.47
CA ARG A 62 7.06 -56.13 -26.33
C ARG A 62 8.53 -56.45 -25.98
N GLY A 63 8.88 -56.35 -24.71
CA GLY A 63 10.12 -56.86 -24.13
C GLY A 63 9.90 -57.07 -22.63
N ASN A 64 10.00 -58.32 -22.19
CA ASN A 64 10.07 -58.68 -20.78
C ASN A 64 11.45 -58.26 -20.26
N ASP A 65 11.51 -57.61 -19.10
CA ASP A 65 12.69 -57.66 -18.23
C ASP A 65 12.26 -57.80 -16.77
N MET A 66 12.88 -58.78 -16.13
CA MET A 66 12.79 -59.12 -14.71
C MET A 66 13.66 -58.18 -13.87
N ASP A 67 13.20 -57.98 -12.63
CA ASP A 67 13.99 -57.77 -11.41
C ASP A 67 14.79 -56.46 -11.27
N ASP A 68 14.34 -55.58 -10.36
CA ASP A 68 15.22 -55.12 -9.28
C ASP A 68 14.36 -54.58 -8.12
N SER A 69 14.32 -55.37 -7.05
CA SER A 69 13.84 -54.95 -5.74
C SER A 69 14.87 -54.04 -5.08
N LYS A 70 14.76 -52.71 -5.29
CA LYS A 70 15.50 -51.73 -4.47
C LYS A 70 14.60 -50.61 -3.98
N SER A 71 14.26 -50.74 -2.70
CA SER A 71 14.09 -49.66 -1.72
C SER A 71 13.90 -48.27 -2.32
N GLY A 72 12.66 -47.95 -2.66
CA GLY A 72 12.19 -46.58 -2.82
C GLY A 72 12.32 -45.86 -1.48
N THR A 73 13.53 -45.43 -1.14
CA THR A 73 13.79 -44.47 -0.08
C THR A 73 12.99 -43.24 -0.47
N ARG A 74 11.80 -43.08 0.14
CA ARG A 74 10.90 -41.94 -0.01
C ARG A 74 11.77 -40.72 0.25
N ARG A 75 12.27 -40.07 -0.80
CA ARG A 75 13.10 -38.87 -0.69
C ARG A 75 12.22 -37.88 0.04
N ARG A 76 12.50 -37.73 1.34
CA ARG A 76 11.87 -36.77 2.22
C ARG A 76 12.27 -35.41 1.63
N ARG A 77 11.41 -34.87 0.75
CA ARG A 77 11.58 -33.53 0.18
C ARG A 77 11.80 -32.63 1.38
N SER A 78 13.01 -32.06 1.50
CA SER A 78 13.36 -31.15 2.57
C SER A 78 12.24 -30.13 2.70
N SER A 79 11.45 -30.23 3.78
CA SER A 79 10.38 -29.28 4.03
C SER A 79 11.07 -27.98 4.37
N SER A 80 11.16 -27.07 3.38
CA SER A 80 11.65 -25.73 3.62
C SER A 80 10.76 -25.12 4.69
N ILE A 81 11.32 -24.90 5.88
CA ILE A 81 10.60 -24.30 7.01
C ILE A 81 10.07 -22.90 6.66
N LEU A 82 10.74 -22.24 5.69
CA LEU A 82 10.38 -20.96 5.12
C LEU A 82 10.08 -21.17 3.63
N GLN A 83 8.81 -21.15 3.25
CA GLN A 83 8.42 -21.06 1.85
C GLN A 83 8.18 -19.58 1.53
N VAL A 84 9.04 -19.02 0.67
CA VAL A 84 8.78 -17.71 0.06
C VAL A 84 7.93 -17.97 -1.17
N TYR A 85 6.65 -17.64 -1.08
CA TYR A 85 5.74 -17.66 -2.21
C TYR A 85 5.68 -16.25 -2.79
N HIS A 86 6.00 -16.13 -4.08
CA HIS A 86 5.73 -14.91 -4.83
C HIS A 86 4.34 -15.08 -5.43
N GLU A 87 3.43 -14.19 -5.03
CA GLU A 87 2.09 -14.22 -5.59
C GLU A 87 2.12 -13.92 -7.09
N PRO A 88 1.33 -14.62 -7.93
CA PRO A 88 1.23 -14.28 -9.34
C PRO A 88 0.80 -12.80 -9.53
N PRO A 89 1.22 -12.17 -10.64
CA PRO A 89 0.75 -10.82 -10.97
C PRO A 89 -0.77 -10.80 -11.05
N GLU A 90 -1.39 -9.67 -10.67
CA GLU A 90 -2.84 -9.50 -10.71
C GLU A 90 -3.36 -9.69 -12.13
N THR A 91 -4.55 -10.26 -12.25
CA THR A 91 -5.23 -10.34 -13.55
C THR A 91 -5.67 -8.95 -13.99
N LEU A 92 -5.85 -8.75 -15.30
CA LEU A 92 -6.34 -7.47 -15.82
C LEU A 92 -7.73 -7.12 -15.27
N GLU A 93 -8.54 -8.13 -14.98
CA GLU A 93 -9.85 -7.98 -14.34
C GLU A 93 -9.69 -7.44 -12.91
N GLN A 94 -8.80 -8.03 -12.10
CA GLN A 94 -8.52 -7.54 -10.75
C GLN A 94 -7.99 -6.10 -10.75
N ILE A 95 -7.10 -5.76 -11.68
CA ILE A 95 -6.59 -4.38 -11.81
C ILE A 95 -7.73 -3.42 -12.20
N SER A 96 -8.59 -3.84 -13.13
CA SER A 96 -9.77 -3.05 -13.54
C SER A 96 -10.72 -2.85 -12.36
N ASP A 97 -10.98 -3.90 -11.58
CA ASP A 97 -11.86 -3.85 -10.41
C ASP A 97 -11.27 -2.97 -9.30
N GLN A 98 -9.95 -3.06 -9.04
CA GLN A 98 -9.27 -2.15 -8.11
C GLN A 98 -9.30 -0.69 -8.56
N ALA A 99 -9.30 -0.43 -9.87
CA ALA A 99 -9.36 0.93 -10.43
C ALA A 99 -10.78 1.49 -10.52
N ALA A 100 -11.81 0.63 -10.44
CA ALA A 100 -13.21 1.03 -10.62
C ALA A 100 -13.73 1.87 -9.45
N LEU A 101 -13.23 1.63 -8.23
CA LEU A 101 -13.70 2.29 -7.01
C LEU A 101 -12.53 2.77 -6.13
N PRO A 102 -12.69 3.90 -5.41
CA PRO A 102 -11.68 4.36 -4.46
C PRO A 102 -11.54 3.38 -3.29
N ASN A 103 -10.29 3.09 -2.90
CA ASN A 103 -10.01 2.16 -1.80
C ASN A 103 -10.01 2.87 -0.44
N LEU A 104 -11.20 3.04 0.14
CA LEU A 104 -11.38 3.68 1.46
C LEU A 104 -10.61 2.98 2.59
N ASN A 105 -10.26 1.70 2.44
CA ASN A 105 -9.47 0.95 3.44
C ASN A 105 -8.04 1.49 3.57
N ALA A 106 -7.50 2.07 2.50
CA ALA A 106 -6.15 2.65 2.47
C ALA A 106 -6.14 4.17 2.28
N ASP A 107 -7.16 4.75 1.66
CA ASP A 107 -7.22 6.19 1.32
C ASP A 107 -7.09 7.11 2.55
N TRP A 108 -7.61 6.68 3.70
CA TRP A 108 -7.51 7.47 4.93
C TRP A 108 -6.06 7.74 5.36
N THR A 109 -5.09 6.91 4.93
CA THR A 109 -3.66 7.12 5.23
C THR A 109 -3.08 8.36 4.57
N ASN A 110 -3.73 8.89 3.53
CA ASN A 110 -3.35 10.14 2.88
C ASN A 110 -3.85 11.38 3.64
N ALA A 111 -4.74 11.23 4.62
CA ALA A 111 -5.21 12.35 5.42
C ALA A 111 -4.10 12.86 6.36
N LYS A 112 -3.98 14.18 6.50
CA LYS A 112 -3.00 14.80 7.42
C LYS A 112 -3.17 14.31 8.87
N GLY A 113 -4.42 14.11 9.30
CA GLY A 113 -4.72 13.57 10.63
C GLY A 113 -4.21 12.15 10.83
N ALA A 114 -4.17 11.33 9.77
CA ALA A 114 -3.58 10.00 9.83
C ALA A 114 -2.08 10.07 10.09
N TRP A 115 -1.36 11.04 9.53
CA TRP A 115 0.07 11.20 9.80
C TRP A 115 0.31 11.67 11.25
N THR A 116 -0.51 12.61 11.72
CA THR A 116 -0.44 13.12 13.09
C THR A 116 -0.67 12.01 14.12
N ILE A 117 -1.55 11.04 13.86
CA ILE A 117 -1.85 9.99 14.84
C ILE A 117 -0.62 9.14 15.19
N HIS A 118 0.33 8.95 14.25
CA HIS A 118 1.56 8.21 14.53
C HIS A 118 2.40 8.92 15.60
N ILE A 119 2.53 10.25 15.50
CA ILE A 119 3.26 11.06 16.47
C ILE A 119 2.56 11.00 17.82
N VAL A 120 1.23 11.17 17.83
CA VAL A 120 0.42 11.11 19.06
C VAL A 120 0.56 9.76 19.74
N VAL A 121 0.43 8.65 19.00
CA VAL A 121 0.57 7.29 19.54
C VAL A 121 1.96 7.09 20.15
N ILE A 122 3.03 7.54 19.48
CA ILE A 122 4.40 7.43 20.01
C ILE A 122 4.54 8.20 21.32
N VAL A 123 4.06 9.45 21.37
CA VAL A 123 4.11 10.27 22.58
C VAL A 123 3.28 9.66 23.70
N CYS A 124 2.08 9.17 23.40
CA CYS A 124 1.22 8.49 24.38
C CYS A 124 1.87 7.21 24.92
N LEU A 125 2.44 6.37 24.05
CA LEU A 125 3.19 5.18 24.47
C LEU A 125 4.38 5.55 25.36
N LYS A 126 5.11 6.61 25.00
CA LYS A 126 6.26 7.07 25.79
C LYS A 126 5.84 7.50 27.19
N ILE A 127 4.82 8.35 27.29
CA ILE A 127 4.25 8.78 28.58
C ILE A 127 3.75 7.58 29.38
N PHE A 128 3.05 6.65 28.71
CA PHE A 128 2.53 5.45 29.36
C PHE A 128 3.64 4.62 30.02
N TYR A 129 4.74 4.34 29.30
CA TYR A 129 5.84 3.55 29.86
C TYR A 129 6.68 4.30 30.89
N ASP A 130 6.80 5.62 30.79
CA ASP A 130 7.51 6.46 31.77
C ASP A 130 6.83 6.52 33.14
N VAL A 131 5.50 6.38 33.17
CA VAL A 131 4.72 6.43 34.43
C VAL A 131 4.82 5.11 35.20
N ILE A 132 5.27 4.02 34.57
CA ILE A 132 5.37 2.72 35.24
C ILE A 132 6.54 2.72 36.24
N PRO A 133 6.29 2.51 37.53
CA PRO A 133 7.35 2.49 38.53
C PRO A 133 8.27 1.28 38.30
N GLY A 134 9.59 1.52 38.35
CA GLY A 134 10.61 0.48 38.16
C GLY A 134 11.07 0.28 36.71
N VAL A 135 10.46 0.96 35.74
CA VAL A 135 10.94 0.97 34.36
C VAL A 135 12.01 2.06 34.21
N SER A 136 13.20 1.70 33.72
CA SER A 136 14.25 2.68 33.43
C SER A 136 13.90 3.51 32.19
N ASN A 137 14.53 4.68 32.03
CA ASN A 137 14.26 5.53 30.87
C ASN A 137 14.61 4.82 29.55
N GLU A 138 15.73 4.09 29.51
CA GLU A 138 16.20 3.31 28.35
C GLU A 138 15.22 2.19 28.01
N THR A 139 14.71 1.50 29.03
CA THR A 139 13.71 0.46 28.89
C THR A 139 12.40 1.03 28.33
N SER A 140 11.97 2.20 28.80
CA SER A 140 10.75 2.87 28.31
C SER A 140 10.83 3.20 26.81
N TRP A 141 12.00 3.64 26.32
CA TRP A 141 12.23 3.93 24.90
C TRP A 141 12.19 2.67 24.06
N THR A 142 12.83 1.60 24.54
CA THR A 142 12.81 0.29 23.89
C THR A 142 11.40 -0.28 23.82
N LEU A 143 10.62 -0.22 24.92
CA LEU A 143 9.22 -0.65 24.95
C LEU A 143 8.35 0.19 23.99
N THR A 144 8.56 1.51 23.95
CA THR A 144 7.85 2.39 23.01
C THR A 144 8.14 2.00 21.56
N ASN A 145 9.41 1.79 21.23
CA ASN A 145 9.83 1.35 19.90
C ASN A 145 9.21 -0.02 19.55
N MET A 146 9.34 -1.02 20.44
CA MET A 146 8.81 -2.36 20.23
C MET A 146 7.29 -2.37 20.01
N THR A 147 6.53 -1.68 20.85
CA THR A 147 5.07 -1.61 20.76
C THR A 147 4.61 -0.91 19.49
N TYR A 148 5.28 0.18 19.10
CA TYR A 148 5.00 0.86 17.85
C TYR A 148 5.32 -0.02 16.63
N MET A 149 6.47 -0.71 16.62
CA MET A 149 6.82 -1.64 15.53
C MET A 149 5.81 -2.77 15.40
N PHE A 150 5.42 -3.37 16.53
CA PHE A 150 4.43 -4.43 16.56
C PHE A 150 3.07 -3.97 16.03
N GLY A 151 2.56 -2.83 16.51
CA GLY A 151 1.30 -2.26 16.04
C GLY A 151 1.35 -1.90 14.56
N SER A 152 2.45 -1.28 14.11
CA SER A 152 2.66 -0.95 12.70
C SER A 152 2.74 -2.20 11.82
N TYR A 153 3.38 -3.28 12.28
CA TYR A 153 3.44 -4.54 11.54
C TYR A 153 2.05 -5.15 11.38
N LEU A 154 1.30 -5.23 12.49
CA LEU A 154 -0.06 -5.78 12.49
C LEU A 154 -0.93 -5.03 11.47
N MET A 155 -0.97 -3.71 11.59
CA MET A 155 -1.81 -2.86 10.77
C MET A 155 -1.44 -2.89 9.29
N PHE A 156 -0.15 -2.75 8.94
CA PHE A 156 0.25 -2.56 7.55
C PHE A 156 0.64 -3.85 6.80
N HIS A 157 1.01 -4.91 7.51
CA HIS A 157 1.55 -6.13 6.90
C HIS A 157 0.76 -7.40 7.23
N TYR A 158 0.15 -7.47 8.41
CA TYR A 158 -0.67 -8.62 8.80
C TYR A 158 -2.12 -8.50 8.31
N VAL A 159 -2.76 -7.33 8.46
CA VAL A 159 -4.12 -7.09 7.95
C VAL A 159 -4.12 -7.11 6.42
N ARG A 160 -4.97 -7.97 5.84
CA ARG A 160 -5.17 -8.17 4.39
C ARG A 160 -6.63 -8.02 4.01
N GLY A 161 -6.87 -7.75 2.73
CA GLY A 161 -8.21 -7.58 2.18
C GLY A 161 -8.84 -6.23 2.55
N VAL A 162 -10.13 -6.13 2.26
CA VAL A 162 -10.98 -4.99 2.63
C VAL A 162 -12.19 -5.50 3.41
N PRO A 163 -12.73 -4.75 4.37
CA PRO A 163 -13.82 -5.22 5.22
C PRO A 163 -15.15 -5.43 4.49
N PHE A 164 -15.28 -4.95 3.25
CA PHE A 164 -16.49 -5.07 2.43
C PHE A 164 -16.15 -5.48 0.99
N GLU A 165 -16.85 -6.49 0.47
CA GLU A 165 -16.55 -7.16 -0.80
C GLU A 165 -17.29 -6.50 -1.99
N PHE A 166 -16.88 -5.28 -2.34
CA PHE A 166 -17.44 -4.56 -3.51
C PHE A 166 -16.63 -4.76 -4.80
N ASN A 167 -15.45 -5.37 -4.71
CA ASN A 167 -14.48 -5.51 -5.81
C ASN A 167 -14.16 -7.00 -6.12
N SER A 168 -15.11 -7.92 -5.93
CA SER A 168 -14.95 -9.35 -6.27
C SER A 168 -13.67 -10.01 -5.69
N GLY A 169 -13.27 -9.62 -4.47
CA GLY A 169 -12.05 -10.14 -3.82
C GLY A 169 -10.72 -9.59 -4.39
N ALA A 170 -10.74 -8.52 -5.20
CA ALA A 170 -9.54 -7.99 -5.85
C ALA A 170 -8.43 -7.51 -4.89
N PHE A 171 -8.75 -7.29 -3.61
CA PHE A 171 -7.79 -6.88 -2.58
C PHE A 171 -7.41 -7.98 -1.57
N ASP A 172 -8.00 -9.17 -1.65
CA ASP A 172 -7.92 -10.20 -0.60
C ASP A 172 -6.49 -10.66 -0.32
N ASN A 173 -5.67 -10.65 -1.35
CA ASN A 173 -4.29 -11.05 -1.23
C ASN A 173 -3.34 -9.89 -0.90
N LEU A 174 -3.81 -8.64 -0.96
CA LEU A 174 -2.99 -7.46 -0.68
C LEU A 174 -3.07 -7.09 0.80
N ASN A 175 -1.91 -6.86 1.42
CA ASN A 175 -1.88 -6.23 2.74
C ASN A 175 -2.16 -4.72 2.62
N MET A 176 -2.47 -4.09 3.75
CA MET A 176 -2.80 -2.66 3.76
C MET A 176 -1.67 -1.78 3.19
N TRP A 177 -0.39 -2.13 3.40
CA TRP A 177 0.74 -1.38 2.82
C TRP A 177 0.74 -1.38 1.28
N GLU A 178 0.44 -2.53 0.68
CA GLU A 178 0.38 -2.70 -0.77
C GLU A 178 -0.82 -1.98 -1.36
N GLN A 179 -1.92 -1.90 -0.61
CA GLN A 179 -3.12 -1.18 -1.01
C GLN A 179 -2.95 0.35 -1.05
N ILE A 180 -2.06 0.94 -0.23
CA ILE A 180 -1.84 2.40 -0.21
C ILE A 180 -1.43 2.90 -1.59
N ASP A 181 -2.10 3.98 -2.02
CA ASP A 181 -1.89 4.67 -3.29
C ASP A 181 -1.93 3.71 -4.51
N ASN A 182 -2.83 2.73 -4.48
CA ASN A 182 -2.98 1.71 -5.54
C ASN A 182 -1.65 1.00 -5.86
N GLY A 183 -0.85 0.70 -4.84
CA GLY A 183 0.44 0.05 -5.01
C GLY A 183 1.57 0.97 -5.48
N ALA A 184 1.30 2.26 -5.77
CA ALA A 184 2.32 3.21 -6.18
C ALA A 184 3.43 3.31 -5.13
N GLN A 185 4.68 3.26 -5.57
CA GLN A 185 5.85 3.33 -4.70
C GLN A 185 6.30 4.78 -4.52
N TYR A 186 7.05 5.06 -3.45
CA TYR A 186 7.68 6.37 -3.20
C TYR A 186 6.72 7.57 -3.11
N THR A 187 5.46 7.34 -2.81
CA THR A 187 4.49 8.41 -2.53
C THR A 187 4.81 9.14 -1.23
N PRO A 188 4.29 10.37 -1.02
CA PRO A 188 4.52 11.11 0.23
C PRO A 188 4.09 10.31 1.46
N THR A 189 2.94 9.63 1.40
CA THR A 189 2.42 8.80 2.50
C THR A 189 3.33 7.61 2.78
N LYS A 190 3.75 6.85 1.76
CA LYS A 190 4.68 5.73 1.98
C LYS A 190 6.04 6.20 2.50
N LYS A 191 6.55 7.33 2.03
CA LYS A 191 7.81 7.92 2.55
C LYS A 191 7.67 8.30 4.02
N PHE A 192 6.57 8.93 4.41
CA PHE A 192 6.29 9.26 5.79
C PHE A 192 6.20 7.99 6.67
N LEU A 193 5.36 7.03 6.28
CA LEU A 193 5.14 5.79 7.03
C LEU A 193 6.36 4.88 7.09
N LEU A 194 7.28 4.96 6.11
CA LEU A 194 8.59 4.32 6.15
C LEU A 194 9.55 5.07 7.10
N GLY A 195 9.48 6.40 7.09
CA GLY A 195 10.35 7.26 7.90
C GLY A 195 10.07 7.20 9.39
N VAL A 196 8.80 7.12 9.82
CA VAL A 196 8.46 7.14 11.25
C VAL A 196 9.14 6.00 12.04
N PRO A 197 9.09 4.72 11.63
CA PRO A 197 9.84 3.64 12.28
C PRO A 197 11.34 3.92 12.38
N ILE A 198 11.94 4.45 11.31
CA ILE A 198 13.38 4.74 11.25
C ILE A 198 13.75 5.86 12.23
N ILE A 199 12.97 6.94 12.26
CA ILE A 199 13.21 8.06 13.17
C ILE A 199 13.03 7.60 14.62
N LEU A 200 11.98 6.84 14.92
CA LEU A 200 11.75 6.32 16.28
C LEU A 200 12.89 5.41 16.75
N PHE A 201 13.42 4.57 15.87
CA PHE A 201 14.60 3.75 16.13
C PHE A 201 15.84 4.57 16.47
N LEU A 202 16.10 5.62 15.69
CA LEU A 202 17.25 6.51 15.92
C LEU A 202 17.11 7.25 17.24
N LEU A 203 15.90 7.73 17.57
CA LEU A 203 15.60 8.33 18.87
C LEU A 203 15.80 7.31 20.00
N SER A 204 15.24 6.12 19.88
CA SER A 204 15.39 5.05 20.87
C SER A 204 16.86 4.74 21.11
N THR A 205 17.64 4.54 20.05
CA THR A 205 19.09 4.25 20.12
C THR A 205 19.86 5.38 20.80
N HIS A 206 19.51 6.64 20.51
CA HIS A 206 20.12 7.80 21.12
C HIS A 206 19.87 7.86 22.63
N TYR A 207 18.62 7.66 23.05
CA TYR A 207 18.23 7.71 24.46
C TYR A 207 18.57 6.45 25.25
N THR A 208 18.87 5.33 24.60
CA THR A 208 19.46 4.15 25.24
C THR A 208 21.00 4.21 25.26
N HIS A 209 21.57 5.39 25.02
CA HIS A 209 23.02 5.64 25.06
C HIS A 209 23.85 4.69 24.18
N TYR A 210 23.30 4.23 23.06
CA TYR A 210 23.96 3.29 22.15
C TYR A 210 24.39 1.97 22.80
N ASP A 211 23.73 1.58 23.90
CA ASP A 211 23.92 0.27 24.50
C ASP A 211 23.59 -0.84 23.49
N LEU A 212 24.47 -1.83 23.41
CA LEU A 212 24.43 -2.86 22.37
C LEU A 212 23.18 -3.74 22.48
N ALA A 213 22.73 -4.07 23.69
CA ALA A 213 21.59 -4.96 23.88
C ALA A 213 20.30 -4.28 23.41
N TYR A 214 20.07 -3.04 23.85
CA TYR A 214 18.91 -2.26 23.40
C TYR A 214 18.97 -1.95 21.90
N PHE A 215 20.16 -1.67 21.37
CA PHE A 215 20.36 -1.46 19.94
C PHE A 215 19.94 -2.68 19.12
N ILE A 216 20.42 -3.88 19.45
CA ILE A 216 20.09 -5.11 18.70
C ILE A 216 18.58 -5.36 18.73
N ILE A 217 17.94 -5.25 19.89
CA ILE A 217 16.50 -5.46 20.03
C ILE A 217 15.72 -4.47 19.16
N ASN A 218 16.02 -3.18 19.29
CA ASN A 218 15.35 -2.13 18.53
C ASN A 218 15.60 -2.25 17.02
N PHE A 219 16.81 -2.62 16.63
CA PHE A 219 17.20 -2.81 15.23
C PHE A 219 16.43 -3.97 14.59
N LEU A 220 16.38 -5.14 15.25
CA LEU A 220 15.63 -6.29 14.73
C LEU A 220 14.14 -5.98 14.56
N ALA A 221 13.54 -5.26 15.51
CA ALA A 221 12.15 -4.84 15.42
C ALA A 221 11.88 -3.94 14.21
N VAL A 222 12.78 -2.99 13.95
CA VAL A 222 12.67 -2.09 12.79
C VAL A 222 12.87 -2.83 11.50
N MET A 223 13.84 -3.75 11.42
CA MET A 223 14.06 -4.57 10.23
C MET A 223 12.83 -5.40 9.89
N ALA A 224 12.14 -5.97 10.88
CA ALA A 224 10.90 -6.72 10.67
C ALA A 224 9.78 -5.87 10.03
N VAL A 225 9.73 -4.57 10.32
CA VAL A 225 8.72 -3.63 9.77
C VAL A 225 9.17 -3.02 8.44
N ILE A 226 10.46 -2.74 8.27
CA ILE A 226 10.98 -2.06 7.08
C ILE A 226 11.15 -3.02 5.91
N ILE A 227 11.63 -4.25 6.12
CA ILE A 227 11.84 -5.22 5.03
C ILE A 227 10.57 -5.39 4.19
N PRO A 228 9.36 -5.63 4.77
CA PRO A 228 8.12 -5.77 4.00
C PRO A 228 7.62 -4.48 3.34
N LYS A 229 8.17 -3.31 3.70
CA LYS A 229 7.81 -2.02 3.09
C LYS A 229 8.59 -1.71 1.81
N LEU A 230 9.74 -2.36 1.62
CA LEU A 230 10.62 -2.06 0.49
C LEU A 230 10.04 -2.59 -0.84
N PRO A 231 10.32 -1.95 -1.98
CA PRO A 231 9.73 -2.35 -3.26
C PRO A 231 10.06 -3.79 -3.68
N PHE A 232 11.22 -4.32 -3.27
CA PHE A 232 11.62 -5.69 -3.59
C PHE A 232 10.80 -6.75 -2.83
N SER A 233 10.15 -6.39 -1.73
CA SER A 233 9.32 -7.29 -0.95
C SER A 233 7.83 -7.22 -1.28
N HIS A 234 7.49 -6.44 -2.30
CA HIS A 234 6.15 -6.39 -2.84
C HIS A 234 5.68 -7.81 -3.21
N ARG A 235 4.53 -8.22 -2.66
CA ARG A 235 3.92 -9.56 -2.87
C ARG A 235 4.79 -10.75 -2.46
N MET A 236 5.84 -10.53 -1.69
CA MET A 236 6.54 -11.62 -1.02
C MET A 236 5.71 -12.07 0.18
N ARG A 237 5.33 -13.35 0.19
CA ARG A 237 4.61 -13.97 1.30
C ARG A 237 5.52 -14.98 1.98
N PHE A 238 5.72 -14.79 3.28
CA PHE A 238 6.44 -15.75 4.10
C PHE A 238 5.40 -16.70 4.72
N GLY A 239 5.39 -17.94 4.26
CA GLY A 239 4.64 -19.03 4.88
C GLY A 239 5.57 -19.85 5.76
N LEU A 240 5.27 -19.94 7.06
CA LEU A 240 5.83 -20.97 7.93
C LEU A 240 4.86 -22.16 7.85
N PHE A 241 5.34 -23.31 7.39
CA PHE A 241 4.60 -24.58 7.34
C PHE A 241 3.46 -24.71 6.31
N SER A 242 3.48 -23.98 5.19
CA SER A 242 2.60 -24.33 4.06
C SER A 242 3.07 -25.65 3.44
N GLY A 243 2.24 -26.69 3.52
CA GLY A 243 2.46 -27.94 2.79
C GLY A 243 2.60 -27.68 1.28
N PRO A 244 3.21 -28.61 0.53
CA PRO A 244 3.34 -28.43 -0.92
C PRO A 244 1.94 -28.22 -1.53
N PRO A 245 1.80 -27.29 -2.50
CA PRO A 245 0.52 -27.07 -3.18
C PRO A 245 0.05 -28.41 -3.76
N GLU A 246 -1.20 -28.78 -3.47
CA GLU A 246 -1.84 -29.90 -4.15
C GLU A 246 -1.89 -29.55 -5.64
N GLN A 247 -1.37 -30.46 -6.46
CA GLN A 247 -1.33 -30.35 -7.93
C GLN A 247 -2.68 -30.70 -8.52
#